data_AF-A0A662AK21-F1
#
_entry.id   AF-A0A662AK21-F1
#
_cell.length_a   1.000
_cell.length_b   1.000
_cell.length_c   1.000
_cell.angle_alpha   90.00
_cell.angle_beta   90.00
_cell.angle_gamma   90.00
#
_symmetry.space_group_name_H-M   'P 1'
#
loop_
_entity.id
_entity.type
_entity.pdbx_description
1 polymer ?
#
loop_
_entity_poly.entity_id
_entity_poly.type
_entity_poly.pdbx_seq_one_letter_code
_entity_poly.pdbx_strand_id
1 'polypeptide(L)'
;IMNLGNEDDTAYINFYNYRTNSVIAEFIEIQELIDEGNVSQALQDNGLLTAQTVIETNQIVTNDIYLNTWALGLEIDSIQKQTLFSIAMLTPYIGGEGVYSARAMLGIDPEDYNLPYRLGHFADTVKVDEVNSINIYPNPTKDNLIIEFNNEFNNAEFILYDILGKELINKTINGTKVRVDLGSINSGIYFYSIRGCNFEALTGKIIKQ
;
A
#
# COMPACT_ATOMS: atom_id res chain seq x y z
N ILE A 1 -12.42 -12.37 40.81
CA ILE A 1 -13.19 -11.31 40.10
C ILE A 1 -13.76 -11.82 38.76
N MET A 2 -13.36 -12.99 38.24
CA MET A 2 -13.80 -13.50 36.92
C MET A 2 -14.75 -14.71 36.98
N ASN A 3 -15.48 -14.91 38.07
CA ASN A 3 -16.45 -16.01 38.16
C ASN A 3 -17.54 -15.61 39.15
N LEU A 4 -18.59 -14.96 38.63
CA LEU A 4 -19.79 -14.56 39.35
C LEU A 4 -20.91 -15.63 39.26
N GLY A 5 -20.64 -16.76 38.59
CA GLY A 5 -21.56 -17.87 38.38
C GLY A 5 -22.63 -17.62 37.31
N ASN A 6 -22.42 -16.69 36.38
CA ASN A 6 -23.39 -16.34 35.33
C ASN A 6 -22.89 -16.68 33.91
N GLU A 7 -23.79 -16.57 32.91
CA GLU A 7 -23.48 -16.91 31.51
C GLU A 7 -22.40 -16.00 30.90
N ASP A 8 -22.26 -14.77 31.40
CA ASP A 8 -21.27 -13.80 30.92
C ASP A 8 -19.84 -14.14 31.35
N ASP A 9 -19.64 -14.87 32.45
CA ASP A 9 -18.32 -15.27 32.95
C ASP A 9 -17.52 -16.06 31.90
N THR A 10 -18.20 -16.87 31.09
CA THR A 10 -17.55 -17.63 30.02
C THR A 10 -16.95 -16.71 28.97
N ALA A 11 -17.65 -15.64 28.59
CA ALA A 11 -17.15 -14.66 27.63
C ALA A 11 -15.95 -13.89 28.21
N TYR A 12 -16.00 -13.50 29.49
CA TYR A 12 -14.89 -12.82 30.15
C TYR A 12 -13.67 -13.71 30.33
N ILE A 13 -13.85 -14.98 30.72
CA ILE A 13 -12.76 -15.96 30.83
C ILE A 13 -12.15 -16.22 29.45
N ASN A 14 -12.95 -16.36 28.40
CA ASN A 14 -12.44 -16.55 27.04
C ASN A 14 -11.67 -15.32 26.54
N PHE A 15 -12.17 -14.11 26.78
CA PHE A 15 -11.46 -12.89 26.45
C PHE A 15 -10.15 -12.76 27.24
N TYR A 16 -10.18 -13.05 28.55
CA TYR A 16 -8.98 -13.05 29.39
C TYR A 16 -7.95 -14.06 28.86
N ASN A 17 -8.36 -15.31 28.64
CA ASN A 17 -7.49 -16.36 28.09
C ASN A 17 -6.96 -15.99 26.70
N TYR A 18 -7.76 -15.36 25.85
CA TYR A 18 -7.29 -14.84 24.56
C TYR A 18 -6.22 -13.76 24.75
N ARG A 19 -6.43 -12.82 25.68
CA ARG A 19 -5.47 -11.75 25.98
C ARG A 19 -4.20 -12.28 26.65
N THR A 20 -4.28 -13.29 27.51
CA THR A 20 -3.11 -13.88 28.17
C THR A 20 -2.32 -14.84 27.29
N ASN A 21 -2.94 -15.40 26.24
CA ASN A 21 -2.27 -16.25 25.26
C ASN A 21 -1.95 -15.50 23.96
N SER A 22 -2.15 -14.18 23.93
CA SER A 22 -1.84 -13.35 22.77
C SER A 22 -0.41 -12.85 22.89
N VAL A 23 0.32 -12.96 21.78
CA VAL A 23 1.73 -12.55 21.57
C VAL A 23 2.05 -11.07 21.91
N ILE A 24 1.06 -10.29 22.34
CA ILE A 24 1.21 -8.87 22.71
C ILE A 24 2.10 -8.71 23.95
N ALA A 25 1.97 -9.57 24.96
CA ALA A 25 2.80 -9.46 26.16
C ALA A 25 4.26 -9.79 25.85
N GLU A 26 4.46 -10.81 25.02
CA GLU A 26 5.76 -11.28 24.55
C GLU A 26 6.48 -10.21 23.72
N PHE A 27 5.76 -9.41 22.92
CA PHE A 27 6.38 -8.27 22.22
C PHE A 27 6.91 -7.19 23.18
N ILE A 28 6.24 -6.96 24.31
CA ILE A 28 6.73 -6.00 25.32
C ILE A 28 8.01 -6.54 25.95
N GLU A 29 8.04 -7.82 26.32
CA GLU A 29 9.24 -8.47 26.88
C GLU A 29 10.41 -8.45 25.88
N ILE A 30 10.16 -8.69 24.60
CA ILE A 30 11.18 -8.57 23.54
C ILE A 30 11.69 -7.14 23.43
N GLN A 31 10.83 -6.13 23.53
CA GLN A 31 11.26 -4.73 23.49
C GLN A 31 12.10 -4.36 24.72
N GLU A 32 11.76 -4.85 25.91
CA GLU A 32 12.57 -4.66 27.12
C GLU A 32 13.97 -5.28 26.94
N LEU A 33 14.06 -6.50 26.39
CA LEU A 33 15.33 -7.14 26.08
C LEU A 33 16.16 -6.33 25.06
N ILE A 34 15.50 -5.72 24.06
CA ILE A 34 16.16 -4.84 23.09
C ILE A 34 16.72 -3.59 23.79
N ASP A 35 15.94 -2.97 24.68
CA ASP A 35 16.33 -1.75 25.40
C ASP A 35 17.49 -2.01 26.39
N GLU A 36 17.54 -3.22 26.97
CA GLU A 36 18.64 -3.70 27.80
C GLU A 36 19.88 -4.12 26.98
N GLY A 37 19.77 -4.19 25.65
CA GLY A 37 20.83 -4.63 24.75
C GLY A 37 21.03 -6.16 24.71
N ASN A 38 20.10 -6.95 25.25
CA ASN A 38 20.12 -8.41 25.22
C ASN A 38 19.56 -8.95 23.89
N VAL A 39 20.27 -8.63 22.79
CA VAL A 39 19.86 -8.96 21.42
C VAL A 39 19.70 -10.46 21.18
N SER A 40 20.57 -11.29 21.78
CA SER A 40 20.53 -12.75 21.58
C SER A 40 19.28 -13.39 22.18
N GLN A 41 18.87 -12.97 23.37
CA GLN A 41 17.65 -13.49 24.00
C GLN A 41 16.41 -12.96 23.26
N ALA A 42 16.39 -11.67 22.91
CA ALA A 42 15.31 -11.08 22.13
C ALA A 42 15.09 -11.82 20.80
N LEU A 43 16.16 -12.21 20.12
CA LEU A 43 16.10 -12.97 18.87
C LEU A 43 15.54 -14.38 19.08
N GLN A 44 15.97 -15.05 20.15
CA GLN A 44 15.45 -16.36 20.50
C GLN A 44 13.94 -16.30 20.79
N ASP A 45 13.52 -15.35 21.62
CA ASP A 45 12.12 -15.24 22.05
C ASP A 45 11.21 -14.83 20.89
N ASN A 46 11.66 -13.90 20.03
CA ASN A 46 10.96 -13.53 18.81
C ASN A 46 10.78 -14.72 17.85
N GLY A 47 11.78 -15.61 17.75
CA GLY A 47 11.74 -16.82 16.93
C GLY A 47 10.79 -17.92 17.45
N LEU A 48 10.35 -17.85 18.70
CA LEU A 48 9.38 -18.79 19.29
C LEU A 48 7.92 -18.35 19.11
N LEU A 49 7.68 -17.10 18.72
CA LEU A 49 6.34 -16.57 18.55
C LEU A 49 5.63 -17.17 17.33
N THR A 50 4.33 -17.39 17.47
CA THR A 50 3.46 -17.84 16.37
C THR A 50 2.38 -16.78 16.14
N ALA A 51 2.46 -16.07 15.02
CA ALA A 51 1.47 -15.06 14.65
C ALA A 51 0.11 -15.67 14.28
N GLN A 52 -0.97 -15.00 14.68
CA GLN A 52 -2.35 -15.27 14.27
C GLN A 52 -2.88 -14.17 13.33
N THR A 53 -2.25 -13.01 13.34
CA THR A 53 -2.66 -11.83 12.56
C THR A 53 -1.50 -11.27 11.73
N VAL A 54 -1.87 -10.45 10.73
CA VAL A 54 -0.90 -9.72 9.90
C VAL A 54 -0.08 -8.73 10.73
N ILE A 55 -0.68 -8.10 11.74
CA ILE A 55 0.00 -7.17 12.65
C ILE A 55 1.15 -7.88 13.39
N GLU A 56 0.84 -9.02 14.00
CA GLU A 56 1.82 -9.83 14.72
C GLU A 56 2.90 -10.36 13.76
N THR A 57 2.51 -10.80 12.57
CA THR A 57 3.45 -11.29 11.55
C THR A 57 4.44 -10.19 11.16
N ASN A 58 3.97 -8.98 10.88
CA ASN A 58 4.83 -7.85 10.51
C ASN A 58 5.77 -7.44 11.66
N GLN A 59 5.28 -7.45 12.90
CA GLN A 59 6.10 -7.14 14.06
C GLN A 59 7.20 -8.19 14.26
N ILE A 60 6.88 -9.49 14.19
CA ILE A 60 7.88 -10.57 14.27
C ILE A 60 8.94 -10.42 13.18
N VAL A 61 8.52 -10.20 11.93
CA VAL A 61 9.44 -10.07 10.78
C VAL A 61 10.34 -8.85 10.91
N THR A 62 9.80 -7.71 11.33
CA THR A 62 10.61 -6.49 11.51
C THR A 62 11.57 -6.60 12.69
N ASN A 63 11.14 -7.20 13.80
CA ASN A 63 12.02 -7.51 14.93
C ASN A 63 13.15 -8.46 14.51
N ASP A 64 12.84 -9.53 13.78
CA ASP A 64 13.84 -10.50 13.32
C ASP A 64 14.91 -9.83 12.44
N ILE A 65 14.49 -8.99 11.50
CA ILE A 65 15.43 -8.24 10.65
C ILE A 65 16.25 -7.27 11.49
N TYR A 66 15.64 -6.50 12.40
CA TYR A 66 16.34 -5.58 13.29
C TYR A 66 17.42 -6.28 14.12
N LEU A 67 17.04 -7.37 14.79
CA LEU A 67 17.88 -8.14 15.72
C LEU A 67 19.05 -8.81 15.00
N ASN A 68 18.85 -9.25 13.76
CA ASN A 68 19.91 -9.83 12.93
C ASN A 68 20.76 -8.77 12.18
N THR A 69 20.35 -7.50 12.14
CA THR A 69 21.04 -6.44 11.37
C THR A 69 21.45 -5.25 12.22
N TRP A 70 20.57 -4.26 12.35
CA TRP A 70 20.81 -2.97 13.02
C TRP A 70 21.29 -3.13 14.46
N ALA A 71 20.70 -4.06 15.22
CA ALA A 71 21.10 -4.34 16.59
C ALA A 71 22.57 -4.82 16.71
N LEU A 72 23.12 -5.37 15.62
CA LEU A 72 24.49 -5.86 15.51
C LEU A 72 25.41 -4.90 14.71
N GLY A 73 24.89 -3.77 14.24
CA GLY A 73 25.62 -2.84 13.37
C GLY A 73 25.87 -3.37 11.95
N LEU A 74 25.07 -4.33 11.49
CA LEU A 74 25.15 -4.91 10.15
C LEU A 74 24.17 -4.23 9.19
N GLU A 75 24.49 -4.28 7.89
CA GLU A 75 23.61 -3.76 6.84
C GLU A 75 22.46 -4.72 6.50
N ILE A 76 21.34 -4.14 6.09
CA ILE A 76 20.17 -4.87 5.60
C ILE A 76 20.39 -5.26 4.13
N ASP A 77 20.22 -6.55 3.82
CA ASP A 77 20.39 -7.09 2.48
C ASP A 77 19.22 -6.76 1.53
N SER A 78 19.36 -7.10 0.24
CA SER A 78 18.34 -6.80 -0.77
C SER A 78 17.00 -7.52 -0.56
N ILE A 79 17.01 -8.75 -0.03
CA ILE A 79 15.79 -9.54 0.24
C ILE A 79 15.08 -8.95 1.44
N GLN A 80 15.81 -8.68 2.52
CA GLN A 80 15.30 -8.03 3.72
C GLN A 80 14.73 -6.64 3.39
N LYS A 81 15.41 -5.84 2.56
CA LYS A 81 14.89 -4.55 2.07
C LYS A 81 13.56 -4.70 1.33
N GLN A 82 13.41 -5.71 0.48
CA GLN A 82 12.15 -5.96 -0.24
C GLN A 82 11.01 -6.37 0.70
N THR A 83 11.32 -7.21 1.70
CA THR A 83 10.37 -7.59 2.75
C THR A 83 9.94 -6.37 3.57
N LEU A 84 10.89 -5.57 4.05
CA LEU A 84 10.61 -4.33 4.79
C LEU A 84 9.82 -3.35 3.93
N PHE A 85 10.14 -3.22 2.64
CA PHE A 85 9.43 -2.32 1.73
C PHE A 85 7.94 -2.72 1.62
N SER A 86 7.68 -4.02 1.49
CA SER A 86 6.31 -4.55 1.42
C SER A 86 5.51 -4.23 2.69
N ILE A 87 6.14 -4.28 3.87
CA ILE A 87 5.54 -3.92 5.15
C ILE A 87 5.39 -2.39 5.27
N ALA A 88 6.39 -1.62 4.88
CA ALA A 88 6.41 -0.15 4.97
C ALA A 88 5.32 0.51 4.13
N MET A 89 4.87 -0.12 3.05
CA MET A 89 3.78 0.37 2.20
C MET A 89 2.39 0.09 2.76
N LEU A 90 2.26 -0.75 3.79
CA LEU A 90 0.97 -0.99 4.44
C LEU A 90 0.52 0.23 5.24
N THR A 91 -0.79 0.32 5.48
CA THR A 91 -1.34 1.29 6.41
C THR A 91 -1.08 0.82 7.85
N PRO A 92 -0.76 1.72 8.81
CA PRO A 92 -0.52 1.32 10.20
C PRO A 92 -1.69 0.59 10.87
N TYR A 93 -2.93 0.84 10.45
CA TYR A 93 -4.08 0.13 11.01
C TYR A 93 -4.21 -1.33 10.50
N ILE A 94 -3.63 -1.65 9.33
CA ILE A 94 -3.58 -3.03 8.80
C ILE A 94 -2.31 -3.73 9.27
N GLY A 95 -1.18 -3.06 9.15
CA GLY A 95 0.14 -3.66 9.35
C GLY A 95 0.72 -3.50 10.76
N GLY A 96 0.10 -2.68 11.62
CA GLY A 96 0.53 -2.46 12.99
C GLY A 96 1.86 -1.73 13.13
N GLU A 97 2.53 -1.93 14.27
CA GLU A 97 3.78 -1.25 14.62
C GLU A 97 4.93 -1.57 13.66
N GLY A 98 4.98 -2.80 13.13
CA GLY A 98 6.01 -3.23 12.16
C GLY A 98 6.08 -2.32 10.93
N VAL A 99 4.98 -1.64 10.56
CA VAL A 99 4.98 -0.65 9.48
C VAL A 99 5.91 0.53 9.79
N TYR A 100 5.90 1.03 11.02
CA TYR A 100 6.76 2.14 11.42
C TYR A 100 8.22 1.69 11.53
N SER A 101 8.46 0.52 12.12
CA SER A 101 9.79 -0.09 12.22
C SER A 101 10.42 -0.27 10.84
N ALA A 102 9.66 -0.79 9.87
CA ALA A 102 10.14 -0.97 8.50
C ALA A 102 10.50 0.35 7.81
N ARG A 103 9.70 1.41 8.01
CA ARG A 103 10.00 2.73 7.47
C ARG A 103 11.26 3.34 8.08
N ALA A 104 11.42 3.21 9.39
CA ALA A 104 12.61 3.67 10.09
C ALA A 104 13.85 2.95 9.54
N MET A 105 13.79 1.62 9.38
CA MET A 105 14.90 0.81 8.85
C MET A 105 15.29 1.17 7.42
N LEU A 106 14.31 1.55 6.59
CA LEU A 106 14.54 1.92 5.19
C LEU A 106 14.80 3.41 4.98
N GLY A 107 14.62 4.24 6.01
CA GLY A 107 14.66 5.70 5.86
C GLY A 107 13.56 6.23 4.92
N ILE A 108 12.41 5.58 4.88
CA ILE A 108 11.28 5.97 4.03
C ILE A 108 10.48 7.07 4.73
N ASP A 109 10.31 8.22 4.08
CA ASP A 109 9.25 9.15 4.42
C ASP A 109 7.95 8.72 3.73
N PRO A 110 6.86 8.45 4.48
CA PRO A 110 5.54 8.22 3.90
C PRO A 110 5.06 9.27 2.87
N GLU A 111 5.56 10.51 2.96
CA GLU A 111 5.20 11.61 2.04
C GLU A 111 5.71 11.37 0.63
N ASP A 112 6.87 10.73 0.46
CA ASP A 112 7.47 10.44 -0.84
C ASP A 112 6.65 9.40 -1.64
N TYR A 113 5.78 8.66 -0.97
CA TYR A 113 5.06 7.50 -1.53
C TYR A 113 3.54 7.67 -1.58
N ASN A 114 3.01 8.88 -1.37
CA ASN A 114 1.57 9.18 -1.46
C ASN A 114 0.66 8.19 -0.69
N LEU A 115 1.08 7.76 0.51
CA LEU A 115 0.35 6.72 1.23
C LEU A 115 -1.07 7.19 1.63
N PRO A 116 -2.15 6.41 1.36
CA PRO A 116 -3.54 6.88 1.34
C PRO A 116 -4.06 7.52 2.63
N TYR A 117 -3.49 7.19 3.79
CA TYR A 117 -3.97 7.60 5.11
C TYR A 117 -3.27 8.86 5.66
N ARG A 118 -2.29 9.41 4.93
CA ARG A 118 -1.70 10.74 5.22
C ARG A 118 -2.22 11.84 4.29
N LEU A 119 -3.12 11.53 3.36
CA LEU A 119 -3.86 12.53 2.59
C LEU A 119 -4.84 13.26 3.52
N GLY A 120 -4.32 14.17 4.35
CA GLY A 120 -5.08 15.36 4.69
C GLY A 120 -5.39 16.04 3.37
N HIS A 121 -6.66 16.09 2.99
CA HIS A 121 -7.09 16.69 1.73
C HIS A 121 -6.68 18.18 1.71
N PHE A 122 -5.47 18.45 1.24
CA PHE A 122 -5.04 19.72 0.73
C PHE A 122 -4.71 19.46 -0.72
N ALA A 123 -5.69 19.81 -1.56
CA ALA A 123 -5.47 20.01 -2.97
C ALA A 123 -4.40 21.07 -3.13
N ASP A 124 -3.14 20.66 -3.26
CA ASP A 124 -2.12 21.46 -3.89
C ASP A 124 -1.38 20.59 -4.91
N THR A 125 -1.50 21.04 -6.15
CA THR A 125 -0.90 20.50 -7.36
C THR A 125 0.60 20.32 -7.19
N VAL A 126 1.04 19.09 -6.89
CA VAL A 126 2.44 18.70 -7.02
C VAL A 126 2.71 18.41 -8.49
N LYS A 127 3.72 19.10 -9.02
CA LYS A 127 4.26 18.90 -10.37
C LYS A 127 4.67 17.43 -10.53
N VAL A 128 4.12 16.80 -11.56
CA VAL A 128 4.54 15.47 -12.01
C VAL A 128 5.98 15.58 -12.49
N ASP A 129 6.92 15.06 -11.71
CA ASP A 129 8.25 14.74 -12.22
C ASP A 129 8.15 13.55 -13.19
N GLU A 130 8.95 13.65 -14.25
CA GLU A 130 8.86 12.95 -15.53
C GLU A 130 9.10 11.43 -15.48
N VAL A 131 8.16 10.64 -14.94
CA VAL A 131 8.20 9.18 -15.11
C VAL A 131 6.85 8.68 -15.62
N ASN A 132 6.76 8.47 -16.93
CA ASN A 132 5.59 8.03 -17.74
C ASN A 132 4.68 9.16 -18.25
N SER A 133 5.21 10.05 -19.10
CA SER A 133 4.33 10.97 -19.85
C SER A 133 3.42 10.17 -20.79
N ILE A 134 2.11 10.25 -20.59
CA ILE A 134 1.09 9.77 -21.52
C ILE A 134 0.64 10.97 -22.36
N ASN A 135 0.73 10.84 -23.67
CA ASN A 135 0.23 11.83 -24.62
C ASN A 135 -1.12 11.37 -25.16
N ILE A 136 -2.14 12.24 -25.05
CA ILE A 136 -3.48 11.97 -25.56
C ILE A 136 -3.87 13.05 -26.56
N TYR A 137 -4.10 12.65 -27.80
CA TYR A 137 -4.38 13.58 -28.90
C TYR A 137 -5.23 12.95 -30.01
N PRO A 138 -5.93 13.75 -30.83
CA PRO A 138 -6.16 15.18 -30.63
C PRO A 138 -7.17 15.42 -29.49
N ASN A 139 -7.03 16.53 -28.78
CA ASN A 139 -8.03 17.02 -27.86
C ASN A 139 -8.17 18.53 -28.09
N PRO A 140 -9.26 19.04 -28.69
CA PRO A 140 -10.52 18.33 -28.99
C PRO A 140 -10.42 17.24 -30.07
N THR A 141 -11.26 16.21 -29.97
CA THR A 141 -11.36 15.08 -30.91
C THR A 141 -12.71 15.04 -31.63
N LYS A 142 -12.78 14.40 -32.80
CA LYS A 142 -14.03 14.11 -33.53
C LYS A 142 -14.39 12.64 -33.37
N ASP A 143 -13.70 11.79 -34.11
CA ASP A 143 -14.05 10.37 -34.21
C ASP A 143 -13.07 9.46 -33.46
N ASN A 144 -11.82 9.90 -33.25
CA ASN A 144 -10.77 9.01 -32.75
C ASN A 144 -9.82 9.72 -31.82
N LEU A 145 -9.42 9.02 -30.77
CA LEU A 145 -8.42 9.44 -29.80
C LEU A 145 -7.22 8.51 -29.88
N ILE A 146 -6.03 9.08 -29.86
CA ILE A 146 -4.76 8.37 -29.80
C ILE A 146 -4.20 8.55 -28.40
N ILE A 147 -3.88 7.44 -27.75
CA ILE A 147 -3.20 7.38 -26.47
C ILE A 147 -1.82 6.80 -26.74
N GLU A 148 -0.78 7.58 -26.46
CA GLU A 148 0.61 7.24 -26.70
C GLU A 148 1.40 7.29 -25.39
N PHE A 149 2.18 6.25 -25.18
CA PHE A 149 2.95 6.00 -23.98
C PHE A 149 4.44 6.00 -24.32
N ASN A 150 5.27 6.59 -23.46
CA ASN A 150 6.73 6.57 -23.66
C ASN A 150 7.36 5.18 -23.46
N ASN A 151 6.72 4.33 -22.66
CA ASN A 151 7.16 2.97 -22.35
C ASN A 151 6.08 1.97 -22.78
N GLU A 152 6.48 0.71 -23.06
CA GLU A 152 5.52 -0.36 -23.32
C GLU A 152 4.72 -0.68 -22.06
N PHE A 153 3.40 -0.59 -22.16
CA PHE A 153 2.49 -1.01 -21.11
C PHE A 153 1.86 -2.36 -21.46
N ASN A 154 1.88 -3.27 -20.49
CA ASN A 154 1.17 -4.53 -20.55
C ASN A 154 -0.04 -4.46 -19.62
N ASN A 155 -1.23 -4.70 -20.18
CA ASN A 155 -2.47 -4.81 -19.42
C ASN A 155 -2.90 -3.53 -18.68
N ALA A 156 -2.72 -2.35 -19.29
CA ALA A 156 -3.32 -1.12 -18.80
C ALA A 156 -4.80 -1.05 -19.19
N GLU A 157 -5.63 -0.35 -18.42
CA GLU A 157 -7.06 -0.20 -18.67
C GLU A 157 -7.37 1.28 -18.92
N PHE A 158 -7.99 1.59 -20.05
CA PHE A 158 -8.54 2.90 -20.35
C PHE A 158 -10.05 2.87 -20.21
N ILE A 159 -10.59 3.76 -19.39
CA ILE A 159 -12.01 3.92 -19.16
C ILE A 159 -12.41 5.37 -19.47
N LEU A 160 -13.49 5.54 -20.23
CA LEU A 160 -14.09 6.83 -20.53
C LEU A 160 -15.45 6.96 -19.82
N TYR A 161 -15.68 8.09 -19.18
CA TYR A 161 -16.88 8.44 -18.42
C TYR A 161 -17.57 9.67 -18.99
N ASP A 162 -18.89 9.71 -18.89
CA ASP A 162 -19.66 10.94 -19.05
C ASP A 162 -19.58 11.85 -17.80
N ILE A 163 -20.19 13.03 -17.87
CA ILE A 163 -20.23 14.00 -16.76
C ILE A 163 -20.99 13.48 -15.52
N LEU A 164 -21.77 12.42 -15.66
CA LEU A 164 -22.51 11.78 -14.57
C LEU A 164 -21.73 10.58 -13.98
N GLY A 165 -20.52 10.31 -14.48
CA GLY A 165 -19.68 9.19 -14.05
C GLY A 165 -20.07 7.85 -14.67
N LYS A 166 -20.95 7.84 -15.68
CA LYS A 166 -21.32 6.61 -16.39
C LYS A 166 -20.19 6.19 -17.33
N GLU A 167 -19.77 4.94 -17.20
CA GLU A 167 -18.81 4.30 -18.11
C GLU A 167 -19.41 4.17 -19.52
N LEU A 168 -18.66 4.67 -20.52
CA LEU A 168 -19.03 4.63 -21.94
C LEU A 168 -18.12 3.70 -22.75
N ILE A 169 -16.83 3.68 -22.44
CA ILE A 169 -15.83 2.84 -23.11
C ILE A 169 -14.90 2.29 -22.05
N ASN A 170 -14.63 1.00 -22.13
CA ASN A 170 -13.55 0.35 -21.42
C ASN A 170 -12.70 -0.45 -22.42
N LYS A 171 -11.39 -0.21 -22.41
CA LYS A 171 -10.46 -0.82 -23.35
C LYS A 171 -9.15 -1.16 -22.66
N THR A 172 -8.76 -2.42 -22.78
CA THR A 172 -7.41 -2.86 -22.41
C THR A 172 -6.40 -2.35 -23.42
N ILE A 173 -5.29 -1.82 -22.91
CA ILE A 173 -4.17 -1.23 -23.63
C ILE A 173 -2.98 -2.17 -23.48
N ASN A 174 -2.45 -2.57 -24.62
CA ASN A 174 -1.20 -3.31 -24.74
C ASN A 174 -0.31 -2.62 -25.78
N GLY A 175 0.95 -2.37 -25.43
CA GLY A 175 1.94 -1.69 -26.27
C GLY A 175 2.10 -0.20 -25.97
N THR A 176 2.74 0.52 -26.90
CA THR A 176 3.07 1.96 -26.75
C THR A 176 2.03 2.92 -27.31
N LYS A 177 1.12 2.44 -28.16
CA LYS A 177 0.16 3.30 -28.87
C LYS A 177 -1.16 2.60 -29.09
N VAL A 178 -2.25 3.22 -28.67
CA VAL A 178 -3.60 2.69 -28.84
C VAL A 178 -4.53 3.74 -29.44
N ARG A 179 -5.36 3.28 -30.38
CA ARG A 179 -6.45 4.07 -30.96
C ARG A 179 -7.76 3.70 -30.28
N VAL A 180 -8.47 4.70 -29.78
CA VAL A 180 -9.83 4.58 -29.24
C VAL A 180 -10.78 5.23 -30.22
N ASP A 181 -11.78 4.47 -30.66
CA ASP A 181 -12.86 4.96 -31.51
C ASP A 181 -13.93 5.60 -30.62
N LEU A 182 -14.26 6.85 -30.92
CA LEU A 182 -15.27 7.64 -30.23
C LEU A 182 -16.49 7.91 -31.11
N GLY A 183 -16.55 7.39 -32.34
CA GLY A 183 -17.58 7.73 -33.33
C GLY A 183 -19.02 7.57 -32.86
N SER A 184 -19.28 6.61 -31.96
CA SER A 184 -20.62 6.33 -31.41
C SER A 184 -21.06 7.25 -30.27
N ILE A 185 -20.19 8.14 -29.79
CA ILE A 185 -20.45 9.03 -28.65
C ILE A 185 -20.88 10.41 -29.16
N ASN A 186 -21.75 11.12 -28.45
CA ASN A 186 -22.17 12.47 -28.84
C ASN A 186 -21.06 13.51 -28.58
N SER A 187 -21.17 14.68 -29.21
CA SER A 187 -20.31 15.83 -28.91
C SER A 187 -20.54 16.30 -27.47
N GLY A 188 -19.46 16.57 -26.73
CA GLY A 188 -19.56 16.86 -25.30
C GLY A 188 -18.23 16.79 -24.56
N ILE A 189 -18.30 16.95 -23.25
CA ILE A 189 -17.16 16.83 -22.33
C ILE A 189 -17.20 15.46 -21.69
N TYR A 190 -16.05 14.78 -21.70
CA TYR A 190 -15.85 13.45 -21.13
C TYR A 190 -14.63 13.45 -20.23
N PHE A 191 -14.62 12.51 -19.28
CA PHE A 191 -13.48 12.27 -18.41
C PHE A 191 -12.92 10.89 -18.70
N TYR A 192 -11.61 10.74 -18.65
CA TYR A 192 -10.98 9.43 -18.79
C TYR A 192 -10.19 9.06 -17.53
N SER A 193 -10.01 7.76 -17.33
CA SER A 193 -9.09 7.17 -16.37
C SER A 193 -8.27 6.10 -17.07
N ILE A 194 -6.95 6.17 -16.91
CA ILE A 194 -6.02 5.11 -17.31
C ILE A 194 -5.43 4.51 -16.04
N ARG A 195 -5.55 3.19 -15.91
CA ARG A 195 -5.06 2.43 -14.75
C ARG A 195 -4.08 1.37 -15.21
N GLY A 196 -3.01 1.16 -14.47
CA GLY A 196 -2.10 0.04 -14.71
C GLY A 196 -1.45 -0.40 -13.40
N CYS A 197 -0.83 -1.58 -13.41
CA CYS A 197 -0.22 -2.14 -12.20
C CYS A 197 0.98 -1.33 -11.67
N ASN A 198 1.58 -0.47 -12.51
CA ASN A 198 2.87 0.17 -12.25
C ASN A 198 2.83 1.72 -12.24
N PHE A 199 1.65 2.34 -12.24
CA PHE A 199 1.52 3.80 -12.16
C PHE A 199 0.20 4.21 -11.51
N GLU A 200 0.18 5.41 -10.90
CA GLU A 200 -1.05 6.00 -10.36
C GLU A 200 -2.09 6.20 -11.46
N ALA A 201 -3.38 6.09 -11.11
CA ALA A 201 -4.45 6.24 -12.09
C ALA A 201 -4.44 7.65 -12.70
N LEU A 202 -4.06 7.73 -13.98
CA LEU A 202 -4.01 9.00 -14.71
C LEU A 202 -5.41 9.38 -15.17
N THR A 203 -5.83 10.59 -14.84
CA THR A 203 -7.17 11.10 -15.19
C THR A 203 -7.07 12.40 -15.95
N GLY A 204 -8.06 12.67 -16.80
CA GLY A 204 -8.11 13.92 -17.53
C GLY A 204 -9.42 14.13 -18.26
N LYS A 205 -9.49 15.24 -18.98
CA LYS A 205 -10.68 15.71 -19.70
C LYS A 205 -10.47 15.63 -21.20
N ILE A 206 -11.47 15.13 -21.92
CA ILE A 206 -11.54 15.10 -23.38
C ILE A 206 -12.73 15.94 -23.84
N ILE A 207 -12.52 16.73 -24.89
CA ILE A 207 -13.57 17.50 -25.55
C ILE A 207 -13.85 16.81 -26.90
N LYS A 208 -15.06 16.29 -27.08
CA LYS A 208 -15.52 15.75 -28.36
C LYS A 208 -16.36 16.79 -29.11
N GLN A 209 -16.03 17.02 -30.38
CA GLN A 209 -16.72 17.92 -31.31
C GLN A 209 -17.63 17.17 -32.27
#